data_AF-K1ULG4-F1
#
_entry.id   AF-K1ULG4-F1
#
_cell.length_a   1.000
_cell.length_b   1.000
_cell.length_c   1.000
_cell.angle_alpha   90.00
_cell.angle_beta   90.00
_cell.angle_gamma   90.00
#
_symmetry.space_group_name_H-M   'P 1'
#
loop_
_entity.id
_entity.type
_entity.pdbx_description
1 polymer ?
#
loop_
_entity_poly.entity_id
_entity_poly.type
_entity_poly.pdbx_seq_one_letter_code
_entity_poly.pdbx_strand_id
1 'polypeptide(L)'
;MPNPNNQMAVEDIKRVQEVIARESKQLVYTHFNMVVAVSAGADLQKCTNHLENAFGRMGIHISKRAYNQLELFVGSFPGNCYTLNEEYDRFLTLSDAAMCLMYKERVLHSEETPLKIYYTDRQGVPVAIDITGKEGKNKLTDNSNFFCLGPSGSGKSFHMNSVVRQLHEQGTDVVMVDTGNSYEGLCEYLGGKYISYTEERPITMNPF
;
A
#
# COMPACT_ATOMS: atom_id res chain seq x y z
N MET A 1 12.82 -35.70 33.36
CA MET A 1 12.81 -35.47 31.90
C MET A 1 12.45 -34.02 31.65
N PRO A 2 13.08 -33.30 30.70
CA PRO A 2 12.67 -31.93 30.37
C PRO A 2 11.21 -31.92 29.92
N ASN A 3 10.46 -30.87 30.28
CA ASN A 3 9.10 -30.68 29.81
C ASN A 3 9.10 -30.59 28.27
N PRO A 4 8.28 -31.38 27.55
CA PRO A 4 8.17 -31.32 26.09
C PRO A 4 7.97 -29.89 25.55
N ASN A 5 7.20 -29.05 26.25
CA ASN A 5 6.98 -27.66 25.89
C ASN A 5 8.29 -26.83 25.93
N ASN A 6 9.18 -27.13 26.89
CA ASN A 6 10.47 -26.45 26.99
C ASN A 6 11.41 -26.89 25.85
N GLN A 7 11.32 -28.14 25.40
CA GLN A 7 12.11 -28.61 24.25
C GLN A 7 11.66 -27.93 22.96
N MET A 8 10.35 -27.84 22.74
CA MET A 8 9.79 -27.10 21.60
C MET A 8 10.21 -25.62 21.61
N ALA A 9 10.13 -24.95 22.76
CA ALA A 9 10.56 -23.56 22.88
C ALA A 9 12.06 -23.37 22.57
N VAL A 10 12.91 -24.30 23.01
CA VAL A 10 14.35 -24.28 22.69
C VAL A 10 14.58 -24.47 21.18
N GLU A 11 13.85 -25.36 20.53
CA GLU A 11 13.93 -25.57 19.09
C GLU A 11 13.43 -24.35 18.29
N ASP A 12 12.36 -23.68 18.75
CA ASP A 12 11.88 -22.43 18.16
C ASP A 12 12.92 -21.31 18.28
N ILE A 13 13.50 -21.13 19.47
CA ILE A 13 14.55 -20.12 19.70
C ILE A 13 15.76 -20.36 18.80
N LYS A 14 16.20 -21.62 18.68
CA LYS A 14 17.33 -21.98 17.80
C LYS A 14 17.04 -21.64 16.33
N ARG A 15 15.83 -21.96 15.85
CA ARG A 15 15.40 -21.60 14.48
C ARG A 15 15.44 -20.09 14.26
N VAL A 16 14.96 -19.30 15.22
CA VAL A 16 15.01 -17.83 15.13
C VAL A 16 16.46 -17.32 15.11
N GLN A 17 17.34 -17.88 15.96
CA GLN A 17 18.76 -17.52 15.98
C GLN A 17 19.47 -17.84 14.66
N GLU A 18 19.17 -18.98 14.04
CA GLU A 18 19.70 -19.36 12.73
C GLU A 18 19.27 -18.38 11.63
N VAL A 19 17.99 -17.98 11.61
CA VAL A 19 17.47 -16.97 10.66
C VAL A 19 18.17 -15.62 10.84
N ILE A 20 18.34 -15.17 12.08
CA ILE A 20 19.05 -13.91 12.39
C ILE A 20 20.48 -13.96 11.86
N ALA A 21 21.20 -15.05 12.14
CA ALA A 21 22.59 -15.20 11.73
C ALA A 21 22.75 -15.30 10.20
N ARG A 22 21.84 -16.00 9.53
CA ARG A 22 21.90 -16.23 8.08
C ARG A 22 21.47 -15.01 7.27
N GLU A 23 20.41 -14.34 7.69
CA GLU A 23 19.75 -13.29 6.91
C GLU A 23 20.03 -11.87 7.45
N SER A 24 20.85 -11.74 8.49
CA SER A 24 21.17 -10.45 9.14
C SER A 24 19.92 -9.70 9.59
N LYS A 25 18.89 -10.42 10.08
CA LYS A 25 17.64 -9.82 10.56
C LYS A 25 17.83 -9.14 11.91
N GLN A 26 17.07 -8.08 12.15
CA GLN A 26 17.05 -7.39 13.43
C GLN A 26 15.94 -7.93 14.33
N LEU A 27 16.25 -8.09 15.62
CA LEU A 27 15.24 -8.28 16.65
C LEU A 27 14.74 -6.91 17.11
N VAL A 28 13.42 -6.77 17.17
CA VAL A 28 12.75 -5.53 17.58
C VAL A 28 11.68 -5.83 18.61
N TYR A 29 11.54 -4.91 19.57
CA TYR A 29 10.40 -4.92 20.48
C TYR A 29 9.21 -4.26 19.81
N THR A 30 8.06 -4.92 19.84
CA THR A 30 6.82 -4.39 19.26
C THR A 30 5.63 -4.57 20.21
N HIS A 31 4.61 -3.76 19.97
CA HIS A 31 3.31 -3.84 20.61
C HIS A 31 2.24 -3.56 19.57
N PHE A 32 1.18 -4.36 19.55
CA PHE A 32 0.06 -4.21 18.62
C PHE A 32 -1.24 -4.01 19.38
N ASN A 33 -1.97 -2.97 19.00
CA ASN A 33 -3.30 -2.69 19.53
C ASN A 33 -4.37 -3.15 18.55
N MET A 34 -5.37 -3.87 19.04
CA MET A 34 -6.55 -4.26 18.28
C MET A 34 -7.78 -3.62 18.92
N VAL A 35 -8.41 -2.70 18.20
CA VAL A 35 -9.65 -2.03 18.64
C VAL A 35 -10.81 -2.63 17.86
N VAL A 36 -11.84 -3.10 18.57
CA VAL A 36 -13.05 -3.68 17.97
C VAL A 36 -14.22 -2.73 18.19
N ALA A 37 -14.77 -2.22 17.10
CA ALA A 37 -15.99 -1.41 17.14
C ALA A 37 -17.22 -2.28 16.92
N VAL A 38 -18.26 -2.09 17.74
CA VAL A 38 -19.56 -2.76 17.61
C VAL A 38 -20.70 -1.74 17.72
N SER A 39 -21.86 -2.06 17.16
CA SER A 39 -23.06 -1.22 17.31
C SER A 39 -23.48 -1.09 18.77
N ALA A 40 -24.10 0.04 19.12
CA ALA A 40 -24.67 0.24 20.44
C ALA A 40 -25.70 -0.88 20.75
N GLY A 41 -25.53 -1.56 21.89
CA GLY A 41 -26.37 -2.69 22.32
C GLY A 41 -25.95 -4.07 21.79
N ALA A 42 -24.86 -4.18 21.03
CA ALA A 42 -24.32 -5.47 20.62
C ALA A 42 -23.75 -6.25 21.81
N ASP A 43 -23.89 -7.57 21.77
CA ASP A 43 -23.29 -8.47 22.75
C ASP A 43 -21.77 -8.58 22.54
N LEU A 44 -21.01 -7.88 23.39
CA LEU A 44 -19.55 -7.90 23.38
C LEU A 44 -18.97 -9.29 23.61
N GLN A 45 -19.67 -10.15 24.35
CA GLN A 45 -19.20 -11.49 24.70
C GLN A 45 -19.01 -12.35 23.45
N LYS A 46 -19.89 -12.19 22.45
CA LYS A 46 -19.80 -12.91 21.18
C LYS A 46 -18.52 -12.54 20.42
N CYS A 47 -18.18 -11.26 20.37
CA CYS A 47 -16.96 -10.77 19.73
C CYS A 47 -15.70 -11.21 20.47
N THR A 48 -15.66 -11.06 21.80
CA THR A 48 -14.50 -11.47 22.61
C THR A 48 -14.24 -12.98 22.52
N ASN A 49 -15.30 -13.80 22.59
CA ASN A 49 -15.17 -15.26 22.46
C ASN A 49 -14.67 -15.66 21.07
N HIS A 50 -15.10 -14.95 20.01
CA HIS A 50 -14.58 -15.21 18.67
C HIS A 50 -13.08 -14.95 18.57
N LEU A 51 -12.61 -13.83 19.14
CA LEU A 51 -11.19 -13.49 19.17
C LEU A 51 -10.37 -14.48 20.01
N GLU A 52 -10.82 -14.81 21.21
CA GLU A 52 -10.18 -15.82 22.07
C GLU A 52 -9.99 -17.15 21.33
N ASN A 53 -11.02 -17.62 20.61
CA ASN A 53 -10.93 -18.83 19.80
C ASN A 53 -9.97 -18.69 18.60
N ALA A 54 -9.98 -17.54 17.93
CA ALA A 54 -9.09 -17.29 16.80
C ALA A 54 -7.62 -17.29 17.22
N PHE A 55 -7.28 -16.56 18.29
CA PHE A 55 -5.93 -16.53 18.85
C PHE A 55 -5.52 -17.88 19.45
N GLY A 56 -6.45 -18.58 20.14
CA GLY A 56 -6.21 -19.92 20.67
C GLY A 56 -5.81 -20.93 19.59
N ARG A 57 -6.44 -20.88 18.40
CA ARG A 57 -6.04 -21.72 17.25
C ARG A 57 -4.63 -21.43 16.73
N MET A 58 -4.11 -20.23 16.98
CA MET A 58 -2.74 -19.83 16.64
C MET A 58 -1.75 -20.09 17.77
N GLY A 59 -2.17 -20.71 18.88
CA GLY A 59 -1.34 -20.91 20.08
C GLY A 59 -1.08 -19.62 20.86
N ILE A 60 -1.84 -18.55 20.59
CA ILE A 60 -1.73 -17.27 21.31
C ILE A 60 -2.72 -17.29 22.47
N HIS A 61 -2.20 -17.31 23.69
CA HIS A 61 -3.00 -17.30 24.91
C HIS A 61 -3.28 -15.87 25.37
N ILE A 62 -4.55 -15.46 25.32
CA ILE A 62 -4.97 -14.12 25.74
C ILE A 62 -4.94 -14.02 27.27
N SER A 63 -4.22 -13.02 27.79
CA SER A 63 -4.21 -12.70 29.21
C SER A 63 -5.26 -11.61 29.50
N LYS A 64 -6.23 -11.92 30.36
CA LYS A 64 -7.18 -10.92 30.87
C LYS A 64 -6.56 -10.18 32.04
N ARG A 65 -5.79 -9.12 31.77
CA ARG A 65 -5.20 -8.28 32.83
C ARG A 65 -6.19 -7.18 33.23
N ALA A 66 -6.45 -7.07 34.53
CA ALA A 66 -7.41 -6.10 35.09
C ALA A 66 -6.78 -4.76 35.47
N TYR A 67 -5.45 -4.70 35.63
CA TYR A 67 -4.80 -3.61 36.38
C TYR A 67 -4.11 -2.54 35.51
N ASN A 68 -3.87 -2.78 34.22
CA ASN A 68 -3.19 -1.83 33.33
C ASN A 68 -4.01 -1.40 32.10
N GLN A 69 -5.34 -1.55 32.15
CA GLN A 69 -6.21 -1.31 30.99
C GLN A 69 -6.20 0.15 30.55
N LEU A 70 -6.13 1.09 31.50
CA LEU A 70 -6.08 2.51 31.19
C LEU A 70 -4.73 2.88 30.56
N GLU A 71 -3.61 2.39 31.09
CA GLU A 71 -2.28 2.64 30.53
C GLU A 71 -2.15 2.06 29.12
N LEU A 72 -2.66 0.85 28.89
CA LEU A 72 -2.69 0.22 27.57
C LEU A 72 -3.59 1.01 26.60
N PHE A 73 -4.76 1.44 27.05
CA PHE A 73 -5.67 2.25 26.24
C PHE A 73 -5.02 3.58 25.84
N VAL A 74 -4.41 4.28 26.80
CA VAL A 74 -3.71 5.55 26.56
C VAL A 74 -2.50 5.35 25.65
N GLY A 75 -1.73 4.28 25.86
CA GLY A 75 -0.58 3.92 25.02
C GLY A 75 -0.94 3.50 23.59
N SER A 76 -2.22 3.17 23.35
CA SER A 76 -2.74 2.89 22.00
C SER A 76 -2.95 4.13 21.14
N PHE A 77 -2.94 5.32 21.74
CA PHE A 77 -3.12 6.55 20.99
C PHE A 77 -1.90 6.85 20.10
N PRO A 78 -2.10 7.42 18.89
CA PRO A 78 -1.01 7.78 18.01
C PRO A 78 0.04 8.64 18.71
N GLY A 79 1.31 8.23 18.65
CA GLY A 79 2.45 8.93 19.26
C GLY A 79 2.65 8.66 20.75
N ASN A 80 1.80 7.86 21.40
CA ASN A 80 1.84 7.65 22.84
C ASN A 80 2.44 6.31 23.28
N CYS A 81 3.06 5.57 22.36
CA CYS A 81 3.62 4.23 22.63
C CYS A 81 4.77 4.22 23.65
N TYR A 82 5.34 5.38 23.98
CA TYR A 82 6.36 5.52 25.03
C TYR A 82 5.82 5.22 26.43
N THR A 83 4.50 5.24 26.64
CA THR A 83 3.88 4.89 27.93
C THR A 83 3.83 3.38 28.18
N LEU A 84 4.07 2.57 27.15
CA LEU A 84 4.08 1.11 27.27
C LEU A 84 5.32 0.65 28.01
N ASN A 85 5.15 -0.20 29.03
CA ASN A 85 6.26 -0.73 29.79
C ASN A 85 7.14 -1.65 28.91
N GLU A 86 8.45 -1.44 28.96
CA GLU A 86 9.39 -2.17 28.11
C GLU A 86 9.46 -3.66 28.44
N GLU A 87 9.21 -4.04 29.69
CA GLU A 87 9.39 -5.41 30.19
C GLU A 87 8.19 -6.31 29.91
N TYR A 88 6.96 -5.77 29.92
CA TYR A 88 5.75 -6.61 29.89
C TYR A 88 4.65 -6.17 28.91
N ASP A 89 4.71 -4.96 28.36
CA ASP A 89 3.73 -4.53 27.34
C ASP A 89 4.25 -4.75 25.92
N ARG A 90 5.53 -5.06 25.74
CA ARG A 90 6.17 -5.30 24.45
C ARG A 90 6.61 -6.76 24.35
N PHE A 91 6.65 -7.28 23.13
CA PHE A 91 7.24 -8.59 22.86
C PHE A 91 8.31 -8.49 21.80
N LEU A 92 9.29 -9.40 21.88
CA LEU A 92 10.42 -9.46 20.97
C LEU A 92 10.06 -10.29 19.73
N THR A 93 10.31 -9.75 18.54
CA THR A 93 10.07 -10.45 17.27
C THR A 93 11.08 -10.02 16.21
N LEU A 94 11.06 -10.67 15.05
CA LEU A 94 11.86 -10.28 13.89
C LEU A 94 11.29 -9.02 13.24
N SER A 95 12.16 -8.15 12.72
CA SER A 95 11.79 -6.91 12.03
C SER A 95 10.71 -7.11 10.97
N ASP A 96 10.80 -8.18 10.18
CA ASP A 96 9.85 -8.45 9.10
C ASP A 96 8.44 -8.73 9.62
N ALA A 97 8.35 -9.52 10.69
CA ALA A 97 7.09 -9.83 11.35
C ALA A 97 6.50 -8.59 12.04
N ALA A 98 7.36 -7.74 12.63
CA ALA A 98 6.94 -6.48 13.22
C ALA A 98 6.30 -5.52 12.19
N MET A 99 6.84 -5.51 10.97
CA MET A 99 6.37 -4.64 9.88
C MET A 99 5.02 -5.05 9.28
N CYS A 100 4.56 -6.29 9.50
CA CYS A 100 3.31 -6.80 8.90
C CYS A 100 2.07 -6.00 9.33
N LEU A 101 2.07 -5.43 10.53
CA LEU A 101 0.94 -4.66 11.09
C LEU A 101 1.27 -3.17 11.26
N MET A 102 2.41 -2.71 10.72
CA MET A 102 2.71 -1.28 10.65
C MET A 102 1.81 -0.62 9.61
N TYR A 103 1.19 0.50 9.98
CA TYR A 103 0.45 1.33 9.04
C TYR A 103 1.41 1.81 7.94
N LYS A 104 1.23 1.29 6.72
CA LYS A 104 1.92 1.80 5.52
C LYS A 104 1.28 3.08 4.97
N GLU A 105 0.27 3.60 5.65
CA GLU A 105 -0.41 4.82 5.25
C GLU A 105 0.31 6.03 5.86
N ARG A 106 0.81 6.90 4.98
CA ARG A 106 1.32 8.23 5.31
C ARG A 106 0.51 9.25 4.54
N VAL A 107 0.52 10.50 5.02
CA VAL A 107 0.04 11.62 4.21
C VAL A 107 0.84 11.62 2.90
N LEU A 108 0.11 11.62 1.78
CA LEU A 108 0.71 11.69 0.47
C LEU A 108 1.20 13.12 0.24
N HIS A 109 2.41 13.22 -0.29
CA HIS A 109 2.99 14.50 -0.69
C HIS A 109 3.35 14.39 -2.16
N SER A 110 3.30 15.53 -2.85
CA SER A 110 3.74 15.61 -4.24
C SER A 110 5.21 15.18 -4.34
N GLU A 111 5.53 14.44 -5.40
CA GLU A 111 6.91 14.07 -5.68
C GLU A 111 7.72 15.30 -6.12
N GLU A 112 9.00 15.32 -5.74
CA GLU A 112 9.97 16.28 -6.28
C GLU A 112 10.36 15.82 -7.69
N THR A 113 9.57 16.22 -8.69
CA THR A 113 9.73 15.81 -10.09
C THR A 113 9.42 16.97 -11.06
N PRO A 114 10.13 17.07 -12.20
CA PRO A 114 9.76 17.98 -13.28
C PRO A 114 8.49 17.51 -14.01
N LEU A 115 8.20 16.21 -14.04
CA LEU A 115 7.03 15.63 -14.68
C LEU A 115 5.90 15.40 -13.66
N LYS A 116 4.83 16.19 -13.73
CA LYS A 116 3.78 16.22 -12.70
C LYS A 116 2.46 15.73 -13.24
N ILE A 117 2.10 14.48 -12.96
CA ILE A 117 0.74 13.99 -13.17
C ILE A 117 -0.03 14.12 -11.86
N TYR A 118 -1.04 14.97 -11.85
CA TYR A 118 -1.87 15.24 -10.69
C TYR A 118 -2.96 14.18 -10.54
N TYR A 119 -2.98 13.60 -9.35
CA TYR A 119 -4.07 12.79 -8.80
C TYR A 119 -4.62 13.46 -7.55
N THR A 120 -5.60 12.83 -6.92
CA THR A 120 -6.20 13.32 -5.69
C THR A 120 -6.00 12.29 -4.59
N ASP A 121 -5.58 12.74 -3.41
CA ASP A 121 -5.53 11.87 -2.24
C ASP A 121 -6.94 11.57 -1.69
N ARG A 122 -7.03 10.81 -0.59
CA ARG A 122 -8.32 10.46 0.03
C ARG A 122 -9.07 11.67 0.63
N GLN A 123 -8.39 12.80 0.82
CA GLN A 123 -8.96 14.04 1.38
C GLN A 123 -9.39 15.03 0.30
N GLY A 124 -9.16 14.75 -0.97
CA GLY A 124 -9.46 15.69 -2.05
C GLY A 124 -8.29 16.60 -2.43
N VAL A 125 -7.11 16.41 -1.85
CA VAL A 125 -5.94 17.26 -2.09
C VAL A 125 -5.20 16.78 -3.35
N PRO A 126 -4.90 17.68 -4.32
CA PRO A 126 -4.08 17.33 -5.47
C PRO A 126 -2.66 16.92 -5.08
N VAL A 127 -2.19 15.80 -5.62
CA VAL A 127 -0.84 15.25 -5.41
C VAL A 127 -0.20 14.98 -6.77
N ALA A 128 0.97 15.56 -7.01
CA ALA A 128 1.74 15.31 -8.22
C ALA A 128 2.57 14.02 -8.07
N ILE A 129 2.51 13.17 -9.10
CA ILE A 129 3.20 11.89 -9.18
C ILE A 129 3.94 11.81 -10.52
N ASP A 130 5.18 11.34 -10.49
CA ASP A 130 5.89 10.90 -11.69
C ASP A 130 5.51 9.45 -12.00
N ILE A 131 4.58 9.27 -12.95
CA ILE A 131 4.13 7.94 -13.38
C ILE A 131 5.24 7.11 -14.06
N THR A 132 6.34 7.75 -14.46
CA THR A 132 7.46 7.07 -15.11
C THR A 132 8.44 6.49 -14.08
N GLY A 133 8.52 7.10 -12.89
CA GLY A 133 9.51 6.78 -11.86
C GLY A 133 10.95 7.17 -12.21
N LYS A 134 11.17 7.90 -13.31
CA LYS A 134 12.50 8.16 -13.88
C LYS A 134 12.94 9.62 -13.73
N GLU A 135 11.99 10.56 -13.79
CA GLU A 135 12.25 11.99 -13.86
C GLU A 135 12.34 12.62 -12.46
N GLY A 136 11.73 11.99 -11.46
CA GLY A 136 11.79 12.40 -10.07
C GLY A 136 13.20 12.38 -9.45
N LYS A 137 13.37 13.13 -8.35
CA LYS A 137 14.58 13.13 -7.51
C LYS A 137 15.03 11.72 -7.11
N ASN A 138 14.05 10.86 -6.80
CA ASN A 138 14.28 9.45 -6.53
C ASN A 138 13.98 8.67 -7.81
N LYS A 139 15.01 8.07 -8.43
CA LYS A 139 14.87 7.26 -9.63
C LYS A 139 14.55 5.82 -9.25
N LEU A 140 13.32 5.41 -9.51
CA LEU A 140 12.81 4.06 -9.25
C LEU A 140 12.96 3.14 -10.45
N THR A 141 13.04 3.71 -11.66
CA THR A 141 13.10 2.99 -12.92
C THR A 141 14.17 3.59 -13.84
N ASP A 142 14.74 2.75 -14.71
CA ASP A 142 15.65 3.18 -15.76
C ASP A 142 14.90 3.64 -17.03
N ASN A 143 13.66 3.18 -17.20
CA ASN A 143 12.80 3.46 -18.35
C ASN A 143 11.46 4.07 -17.92
N SER A 144 10.82 4.77 -18.85
CA SER A 144 9.58 5.50 -18.60
C SER A 144 8.32 4.71 -18.97
N ASN A 145 8.42 3.38 -19.05
CA ASN A 145 7.31 2.54 -19.46
C ASN A 145 6.38 2.28 -18.27
N PHE A 146 5.08 2.33 -18.51
CA PHE A 146 4.07 1.96 -17.51
C PHE A 146 2.96 1.12 -18.14
N PHE A 147 2.26 0.37 -17.28
CA PHE A 147 1.12 -0.45 -17.67
C PHE A 147 -0.14 0.02 -16.96
N CYS A 148 -1.21 0.26 -17.74
CA CYS A 148 -2.55 0.50 -17.20
C CYS A 148 -3.39 -0.78 -17.37
N LEU A 149 -3.69 -1.46 -16.27
CA LEU A 149 -4.43 -2.73 -16.25
C LEU A 149 -5.80 -2.56 -15.63
N GLY A 150 -6.80 -3.26 -16.17
CA GLY A 150 -8.17 -3.23 -15.67
C GLY A 150 -9.16 -3.91 -16.63
N PRO A 151 -10.30 -4.42 -16.13
CA PRO A 151 -11.32 -5.02 -16.98
C PRO A 151 -12.03 -4.00 -17.87
N SER A 152 -12.84 -4.46 -18.83
CA SER A 152 -13.69 -3.55 -19.61
C SER A 152 -14.63 -2.75 -18.68
N GLY A 153 -14.82 -1.46 -18.98
CA GLY A 153 -15.65 -0.57 -18.14
C GLY A 153 -15.00 -0.04 -16.86
N SER A 154 -13.75 -0.42 -16.52
CA SER A 154 -13.10 0.03 -15.27
C SER A 154 -12.53 1.46 -15.31
N GLY A 155 -12.76 2.21 -16.41
CA GLY A 155 -12.25 3.57 -16.56
C GLY A 155 -10.82 3.71 -17.10
N LYS A 156 -10.22 2.67 -17.70
CA LYS A 156 -8.86 2.75 -18.28
C LYS A 156 -8.70 3.89 -19.30
N SER A 157 -9.59 3.97 -20.29
CA SER A 157 -9.53 5.02 -21.32
C SER A 157 -9.76 6.41 -20.74
N PHE A 158 -10.64 6.52 -19.74
CA PHE A 158 -10.87 7.77 -19.01
C PHE A 158 -9.61 8.24 -18.28
N HIS A 159 -8.94 7.32 -17.57
CA HIS A 159 -7.67 7.58 -16.91
C HIS A 159 -6.58 7.99 -17.91
N MET A 160 -6.41 7.23 -19.00
CA MET A 160 -5.40 7.52 -20.02
C MET A 160 -5.64 8.87 -20.71
N ASN A 161 -6.88 9.25 -20.98
CA ASN A 161 -7.22 10.59 -21.48
C ASN A 161 -6.74 11.70 -20.52
N SER A 162 -6.93 11.51 -19.20
CA SER A 162 -6.44 12.46 -18.20
C SER A 162 -4.92 12.55 -18.19
N VAL A 163 -4.22 11.42 -18.25
CA VAL A 163 -2.76 11.37 -18.29
C VAL A 163 -2.23 12.08 -19.55
N VAL A 164 -2.75 11.73 -20.72
CA VAL A 164 -2.34 12.33 -22.01
C VAL A 164 -2.56 13.83 -22.03
N ARG A 165 -3.72 14.30 -21.56
CA ARG A 165 -4.00 15.72 -21.44
C ARG A 165 -2.95 16.43 -20.59
N GLN A 166 -2.64 15.89 -19.42
CA GLN A 166 -1.66 16.49 -18.50
C GLN A 166 -0.23 16.46 -19.06
N LEU A 167 0.13 15.41 -19.79
CA LEU A 167 1.42 15.33 -20.50
C LEU A 167 1.53 16.40 -21.59
N HIS A 168 0.48 16.54 -22.41
CA HIS A 168 0.40 17.56 -23.46
C HIS A 168 0.44 18.98 -22.87
N GLU A 169 -0.28 19.25 -21.78
CA GLU A 169 -0.23 20.53 -21.05
C GLU A 169 1.17 20.87 -20.52
N GLN A 170 2.01 19.85 -20.32
CA GLN A 170 3.42 19.99 -19.92
C GLN A 170 4.39 19.99 -21.11
N GLY A 171 3.89 20.09 -22.34
CA GLY A 171 4.71 20.16 -23.56
C GLY A 171 5.28 18.82 -24.01
N THR A 172 4.70 17.70 -23.59
CA THR A 172 5.10 16.36 -24.09
C THR A 172 4.42 16.08 -25.43
N ASP A 173 5.20 15.69 -26.43
CA ASP A 173 4.67 15.17 -27.69
C ASP A 173 4.01 13.80 -27.47
N VAL A 174 2.74 13.67 -27.86
CA VAL A 174 1.97 12.43 -27.66
C VAL A 174 1.60 11.82 -29.01
N VAL A 175 2.07 10.59 -29.22
CA VAL A 175 1.64 9.72 -30.32
C VAL A 175 0.87 8.55 -29.72
N MET A 176 -0.35 8.33 -30.18
CA MET A 176 -1.24 7.32 -29.64
C MET A 176 -1.82 6.44 -30.74
N VAL A 177 -1.84 5.13 -30.50
CA VAL A 177 -2.56 4.16 -31.31
C VAL A 177 -3.87 3.85 -30.62
N ASP A 178 -4.98 4.27 -31.22
CA ASP A 178 -6.32 4.07 -30.69
C ASP A 178 -7.08 3.02 -31.52
N THR A 179 -7.62 2.00 -30.86
CA THR A 179 -8.47 0.98 -31.50
C THR A 179 -9.96 1.20 -31.24
N GLY A 180 -10.33 2.10 -30.33
CA GLY A 180 -11.69 2.29 -29.85
C GLY A 180 -12.23 3.71 -29.98
N ASN A 181 -11.57 4.59 -30.75
CA ASN A 181 -11.90 6.01 -30.94
C ASN A 181 -12.17 6.77 -29.62
N SER A 182 -11.58 6.31 -28.52
CA SER A 182 -11.78 6.89 -27.19
C SER A 182 -11.00 8.18 -26.99
N TYR A 183 -10.03 8.46 -27.86
CA TYR A 183 -9.12 9.61 -27.75
C TYR A 183 -9.32 10.64 -28.87
N GLU A 184 -10.17 10.37 -29.85
CA GLU A 184 -10.48 11.27 -30.98
C GLU A 184 -10.93 12.66 -30.49
N GLY A 185 -11.91 12.71 -29.59
CA GLY A 185 -12.43 13.98 -29.07
C GLY A 185 -11.39 14.81 -28.31
N LEU A 186 -10.46 14.17 -27.58
CA LEU A 186 -9.36 14.88 -26.91
C LEU A 186 -8.34 15.39 -27.94
N CYS A 187 -8.02 14.58 -28.94
CA CYS A 187 -7.10 14.93 -30.02
C CYS A 187 -7.62 16.17 -30.76
N GLU A 188 -8.88 16.16 -31.20
CA GLU A 188 -9.50 17.31 -31.87
C GLU A 188 -9.55 18.55 -30.99
N TYR A 189 -9.92 18.40 -29.71
CA TYR A 189 -9.99 19.51 -28.76
C TYR A 189 -8.64 20.22 -28.58
N LEU A 190 -7.54 19.46 -28.57
CA LEU A 190 -6.17 19.98 -28.46
C LEU A 190 -5.58 20.42 -29.81
N GLY A 191 -6.34 20.37 -30.90
CA GLY A 191 -5.86 20.72 -32.25
C GLY A 191 -4.88 19.69 -32.84
N GLY A 192 -4.90 18.47 -32.32
CA GLY A 192 -4.08 17.36 -32.79
C GLY A 192 -4.56 16.80 -34.14
N LYS A 193 -3.76 15.91 -34.70
CA LYS A 193 -4.07 15.23 -35.95
C LYS A 193 -4.52 13.80 -35.68
N TYR A 194 -5.81 13.54 -35.83
CA TYR A 194 -6.35 12.18 -35.79
C TYR A 194 -6.28 11.55 -37.19
N ILE A 195 -5.54 10.45 -37.32
CA ILE A 195 -5.40 9.71 -38.57
C ILE A 195 -6.19 8.42 -38.42
N SER A 196 -7.37 8.38 -39.03
CA SER A 196 -8.22 7.18 -39.07
C SER A 196 -8.16 6.53 -40.45
N TYR A 197 -8.43 5.23 -40.48
CA TYR A 197 -8.68 4.48 -41.71
C TYR A 197 -10.18 4.46 -41.97
N THR A 198 -10.61 4.88 -43.16
CA THR A 198 -11.91 4.48 -43.72
C THR A 198 -11.68 3.92 -45.13
N GLU A 199 -12.62 3.13 -45.65
CA GLU A 199 -12.51 2.61 -47.03
C GLU A 199 -12.45 3.75 -48.06
N GLU A 200 -13.15 4.86 -47.80
CA GLU A 200 -13.14 6.05 -48.67
C GLU A 200 -11.90 6.92 -48.49
N ARG A 201 -11.23 6.83 -47.34
CA ARG A 201 -10.03 7.60 -46.99
C ARG A 201 -8.98 6.67 -46.36
N PRO A 202 -8.30 5.84 -47.17
CA PRO A 202 -7.27 4.97 -46.66
C PRO A 202 -6.07 5.79 -46.15
N ILE A 203 -5.36 5.24 -45.17
CA ILE A 203 -4.12 5.83 -44.69
C ILE A 203 -3.06 5.71 -45.79
N THR A 204 -2.70 6.83 -46.40
CA THR A 204 -1.67 6.91 -47.45
C THR A 204 -0.34 7.34 -46.84
N MET A 205 0.28 6.45 -46.07
CA MET A 205 1.67 6.62 -45.62
C MET A 205 2.53 5.56 -46.28
N ASN A 206 3.59 5.98 -46.98
CA ASN A 206 4.63 5.06 -47.41
C ASN A 206 5.65 4.93 -46.27
N PRO A 207 5.83 3.74 -45.67
CA PRO A 207 6.84 3.54 -44.63
C PRO A 207 8.26 3.34 -45.18
N PHE A 208 8.47 3.39 -46.50
CA PHE A 208 9.76 3.18 -47.19
C PHE A 208 10.18 4.36 -48.08
#